data_AF-A0A8S2AKU2-F1
#
_entry.id   AF-A0A8S2AKU2-F1
#
_cell.length_a   1.000
_cell.length_b   1.000
_cell.length_c   1.000
_cell.angle_alpha   90.00
_cell.angle_beta   90.00
_cell.angle_gamma   90.00
#
_symmetry.space_group_name_H-M   'P 1'
#
loop_
_entity.id
_entity.type
_entity.pdbx_description
1 polymer ?
#
loop_
_entity_poly.entity_id
_entity_poly.type
_entity_poly.pdbx_seq_one_letter_code
_entity_poly.pdbx_strand_id
1 'polypeptide(L)'
;MEELKRLEKFQSVVSSITCHGLLSSSSSSSTSDSASSSRFISNLVLFLVQPCGELDLESKLGLVSEFLPKISGPFLEKISSSLELDDEATTPVNTISESEKSYVKRSVMDNVDPFMSQKHQEVVAMVGLDAMKRANSTLEDFSRSYFMFHRLDINEPQSIFRYLPVLSFTESYIYQMDALNEKIVSESARGSQVIYSSHGWNAESRVLFETDPLKLLGDLLEREGLLTLRIQQEFKSGEEYWALERKLCHALSNKNKICLEDVNELHMDFLSVSEFLVEVADDLFDYEDDVLENNFNVLRMFVGIFGSSNAPTELAKRISEAEEKYEEIMKSLDPHLSSNYQRRCEEATKEGGKISGHSLGTWNIPAVISDEEAYRAAQR
;
A
#
# COMPACT_ATOMS: atom_id res chain seq x y z
N MET A 1 -19.07 -12.25 -12.13
CA MET A 1 -20.00 -12.59 -11.02
C MET A 1 -19.29 -13.42 -9.96
N GLU A 2 -18.57 -14.47 -10.32
CA GLU A 2 -17.84 -15.33 -9.39
C GLU A 2 -16.60 -14.65 -8.76
N GLU A 3 -15.84 -13.89 -9.55
CA GLU A 3 -14.70 -13.09 -9.04
C GLU A 3 -15.13 -11.88 -8.22
N LEU A 4 -16.34 -11.37 -8.46
CA LEU A 4 -16.95 -10.31 -7.64
C LEU A 4 -17.32 -10.84 -6.25
N LYS A 5 -17.81 -12.09 -6.17
CA LYS A 5 -17.95 -12.81 -4.91
C LYS A 5 -16.58 -13.02 -4.25
N ARG A 6 -15.52 -13.32 -5.00
CA ARG A 6 -14.16 -13.50 -4.46
C ARG A 6 -13.61 -12.21 -3.84
N LEU A 7 -13.82 -11.06 -4.49
CA LEU A 7 -13.41 -9.75 -3.98
C LEU A 7 -14.23 -9.33 -2.75
N GLU A 8 -15.55 -9.58 -2.74
CA GLU A 8 -16.40 -9.38 -1.57
C GLU A 8 -15.97 -10.26 -0.39
N LYS A 9 -15.61 -11.52 -0.66
CA LYS A 9 -15.02 -12.45 0.33
C LYS A 9 -13.69 -11.93 0.86
N PHE A 10 -12.80 -11.45 -0.01
CA PHE A 10 -11.53 -10.83 0.38
C PHE A 10 -11.73 -9.59 1.26
N GLN A 11 -12.64 -8.68 0.89
CA GLN A 11 -12.96 -7.48 1.69
C GLN A 11 -13.58 -7.83 3.05
N SER A 12 -14.44 -8.85 3.10
CA SER A 12 -15.02 -9.37 4.35
C SER A 12 -13.93 -9.93 5.28
N VAL A 13 -12.96 -10.64 4.71
CA VAL A 13 -11.79 -11.18 5.42
C VAL A 13 -10.90 -10.05 5.93
N VAL A 14 -10.53 -9.08 5.09
CA VAL A 14 -9.73 -7.90 5.50
C VAL A 14 -10.43 -7.14 6.63
N SER A 15 -11.72 -6.84 6.49
CA SER A 15 -12.50 -6.16 7.54
C SER A 15 -12.51 -6.95 8.84
N SER A 16 -12.60 -8.28 8.78
CA SER A 16 -12.57 -9.15 9.96
C SER A 16 -11.19 -9.16 10.62
N ILE A 17 -10.11 -9.23 9.82
CA ILE A 17 -8.71 -9.17 10.29
C ILE A 17 -8.45 -7.84 11.00
N THR A 18 -8.88 -6.72 10.42
CA THR A 18 -8.75 -5.38 11.02
C THR A 18 -9.55 -5.26 12.32
N CYS A 19 -10.78 -5.77 12.37
CA CYS A 19 -11.62 -5.73 13.58
C CYS A 19 -11.07 -6.58 14.74
N HIS A 20 -10.30 -7.62 14.46
CA HIS A 20 -9.73 -8.51 15.48
C HIS A 20 -8.30 -8.12 15.91
N GLY A 21 -7.76 -6.98 15.45
CA GLY A 21 -6.47 -6.46 15.91
C GLY A 21 -5.25 -7.26 15.44
N LEU A 22 -5.41 -8.04 14.37
CA LEU A 22 -4.31 -8.75 13.69
C LEU A 22 -3.36 -7.76 12.97
N LEU A 23 -3.92 -6.65 12.47
CA LEU A 23 -3.20 -5.51 11.92
C LEU A 23 -3.16 -4.37 12.96
N SER A 24 -1.97 -4.03 13.45
CA SER A 24 -1.80 -2.95 14.42
C SER A 24 -2.11 -1.58 13.79
N SER A 25 -2.98 -0.78 14.40
CA SER A 25 -3.26 0.61 14.00
C SER A 25 -2.21 1.63 14.51
N SER A 26 -0.97 1.20 14.74
CA SER A 26 0.11 2.03 15.29
C SER A 26 1.44 1.32 15.03
N SER A 27 2.49 1.89 14.44
CA SER A 27 2.88 3.30 14.27
C SER A 27 3.96 3.42 13.19
N SER A 28 3.87 4.46 12.34
CA SER A 28 4.97 5.07 11.56
C SER A 28 6.01 4.13 10.92
N SER A 29 5.63 3.45 9.86
CA SER A 29 6.53 3.05 8.78
C SER A 29 5.72 2.97 7.48
N SER A 30 6.33 3.41 6.38
CA SER A 30 5.97 3.12 4.98
C SER A 30 4.54 2.61 4.71
N THR A 31 3.72 3.46 4.12
CA THR A 31 2.35 3.13 3.67
C THR A 31 2.29 1.98 2.65
N SER A 32 3.43 1.56 2.06
CA SER A 32 3.53 0.37 1.20
C SER A 32 3.48 -0.96 1.98
N ASP A 33 4.15 -1.04 3.12
CA ASP A 33 4.42 -2.34 3.77
C ASP A 33 3.21 -2.84 4.58
N SER A 34 2.36 -1.90 5.06
CA SER A 34 1.13 -2.28 5.76
C SER A 34 0.07 -2.82 4.82
N ALA A 35 0.07 -2.39 3.55
CA ALA A 35 -0.93 -2.80 2.57
C ALA A 35 -0.62 -4.19 2.00
N SER A 36 0.67 -4.50 1.75
CA SER A 36 1.12 -5.83 1.33
C SER A 36 0.92 -6.87 2.43
N SER A 37 1.41 -6.57 3.63
CA SER A 37 1.23 -7.46 4.79
C SER A 37 -0.26 -7.76 5.07
N SER A 38 -1.16 -6.79 4.84
CA SER A 38 -2.62 -7.01 4.93
C SER A 38 -3.16 -7.99 3.88
N ARG A 39 -2.61 -7.97 2.66
CA ARG A 39 -3.06 -8.81 1.53
C ARG A 39 -2.53 -10.24 1.66
N PHE A 40 -1.26 -10.42 2.03
CA PHE A 40 -0.69 -11.72 2.39
C PHE A 40 -1.49 -12.39 3.51
N ILE A 41 -1.70 -11.69 4.64
CA ILE A 41 -2.45 -12.25 5.79
C ILE A 41 -3.89 -12.61 5.40
N SER A 42 -4.53 -11.83 4.52
CA SER A 42 -5.88 -12.13 4.03
C SER A 42 -5.92 -13.37 3.14
N ASN A 43 -4.94 -13.53 2.24
CA ASN A 43 -4.80 -14.73 1.42
C ASN A 43 -4.47 -15.96 2.26
N LEU A 44 -3.62 -15.80 3.27
CA LEU A 44 -3.30 -16.84 4.25
C LEU A 44 -4.56 -17.30 5.01
N VAL A 45 -5.35 -16.36 5.53
CA VAL A 45 -6.62 -16.68 6.21
C VAL A 45 -7.60 -17.38 5.28
N LEU A 46 -7.72 -16.95 4.02
CA LEU A 46 -8.54 -17.64 3.03
C LEU A 46 -8.06 -19.07 2.76
N PHE A 47 -6.74 -19.28 2.67
CA PHE A 47 -6.15 -20.61 2.52
C PHE A 47 -6.47 -21.52 3.72
N LEU A 48 -6.37 -20.99 4.95
CA LEU A 48 -6.66 -21.77 6.16
C LEU A 48 -8.13 -22.23 6.22
N VAL A 49 -9.06 -21.44 5.70
CA VAL A 49 -10.49 -21.75 5.67
C VAL A 49 -10.87 -22.69 4.52
N GLN A 50 -10.07 -22.76 3.44
CA GLN A 50 -10.33 -23.66 2.32
C GLN A 50 -10.04 -25.13 2.66
N PRO A 51 -10.78 -26.11 2.10
CA PRO A 51 -10.47 -27.53 2.27
C PRO A 51 -9.06 -27.86 1.78
N CYS A 52 -8.26 -28.59 2.56
CA CYS A 52 -6.89 -28.96 2.17
C CYS A 52 -6.61 -30.41 2.57
N GLY A 53 -6.83 -31.34 1.64
CA GLY A 53 -6.67 -32.78 1.89
C GLY A 53 -7.58 -33.28 3.01
N GLU A 54 -7.04 -34.10 3.92
CA GLU A 54 -7.77 -34.65 5.08
C GLU A 54 -7.75 -33.73 6.31
N LEU A 55 -7.08 -32.57 6.24
CA LEU A 55 -6.96 -31.66 7.38
C LEU A 55 -8.18 -30.75 7.48
N ASP A 56 -8.93 -30.91 8.57
CA ASP A 56 -10.03 -30.03 8.94
C ASP A 56 -9.53 -28.68 9.50
N LEU A 57 -10.46 -27.73 9.65
CA LEU A 57 -10.17 -26.37 10.09
C LEU A 57 -9.55 -26.32 11.49
N GLU A 58 -10.00 -27.18 12.40
CA GLU A 58 -9.53 -27.24 13.79
C GLU A 58 -8.09 -27.76 13.86
N SER A 59 -7.77 -28.76 13.04
CA SER A 59 -6.41 -29.29 12.90
C SER A 59 -5.46 -28.25 12.34
N LYS A 60 -5.85 -27.53 11.28
CA LYS A 60 -5.02 -26.44 10.70
C LYS A 60 -4.78 -25.32 11.69
N LEU A 61 -5.80 -24.93 12.44
CA LEU A 61 -5.70 -23.90 13.47
C LEU A 61 -4.71 -24.32 14.56
N GLY A 62 -4.81 -25.56 15.06
CA GLY A 62 -3.89 -26.08 16.06
C GLY A 62 -2.43 -25.94 15.62
N LEU A 63 -2.14 -26.27 14.37
CA LEU A 63 -0.79 -26.25 13.80
C LEU A 63 -0.25 -24.83 13.54
N VAL A 64 -1.13 -23.88 13.22
CA VAL A 64 -0.74 -22.49 12.93
C VAL A 64 -0.71 -21.62 14.19
N SER A 65 -1.48 -21.98 15.22
CA SER A 65 -1.60 -21.19 16.47
C SER A 65 -0.27 -20.99 17.22
N GLU A 66 0.69 -21.90 17.02
CA GLU A 66 2.04 -21.81 17.56
C GLU A 66 2.85 -20.67 16.92
N PHE A 67 2.62 -20.39 15.64
CA PHE A 67 3.36 -19.40 14.86
C PHE A 67 2.60 -18.07 14.72
N LEU A 68 1.27 -18.11 14.78
CA LEU A 68 0.37 -16.95 14.66
C LEU A 68 -0.72 -16.99 15.74
N PRO A 69 -0.38 -16.70 17.02
CA PRO A 69 -1.29 -16.84 18.16
C PRO A 69 -2.52 -15.93 18.11
N LYS A 70 -2.52 -14.95 17.19
CA LYS A 70 -3.63 -14.02 16.97
C LYS A 70 -4.73 -14.58 16.04
N ILE A 71 -4.46 -15.65 15.28
CA ILE A 71 -5.46 -16.34 14.46
C ILE A 71 -6.13 -17.42 15.33
N SER A 72 -7.39 -17.20 15.70
CA SER A 72 -8.13 -18.08 16.63
C SER A 72 -9.28 -18.83 15.96
N GLY A 73 -9.71 -19.96 16.54
CA GLY A 73 -10.82 -20.77 16.03
C GLY A 73 -12.12 -19.99 15.85
N PRO A 74 -12.58 -19.23 16.87
CA PRO A 74 -13.76 -18.38 16.74
C PRO A 74 -13.66 -17.30 15.65
N PHE A 75 -12.43 -16.85 15.36
CA PHE A 75 -12.17 -15.91 14.27
C PHE A 75 -12.33 -16.58 12.89
N LEU A 76 -11.79 -17.79 12.69
CA LEU A 76 -11.91 -18.52 11.43
C LEU A 76 -13.32 -19.08 11.20
N GLU A 77 -14.02 -19.55 12.23
CA GLU A 77 -15.42 -19.99 12.13
C GLU A 77 -16.32 -18.85 11.65
N LYS A 78 -16.14 -17.64 12.20
CA LYS A 78 -16.88 -16.44 11.78
C LYS A 78 -16.63 -16.11 10.30
N ILE A 79 -15.41 -16.31 9.82
CA ILE A 79 -15.08 -16.13 8.40
C ILE A 79 -15.71 -17.26 7.58
N SER A 80 -15.58 -18.52 7.98
CA SER A 80 -16.17 -19.69 7.32
C SER A 80 -17.69 -19.54 7.15
N SER A 81 -18.40 -19.19 8.22
CA SER A 81 -19.85 -18.93 8.16
C SER A 81 -20.20 -17.75 7.25
N SER A 82 -19.34 -16.74 7.16
CA SER A 82 -19.53 -15.62 6.23
C SER A 82 -19.30 -16.01 4.76
N LEU A 83 -18.55 -17.09 4.50
CA LEU A 83 -18.28 -17.61 3.16
C LEU A 83 -19.37 -18.58 2.66
N GLU A 84 -20.12 -19.20 3.58
CA GLU A 84 -21.20 -20.18 3.31
C GLU A 84 -22.57 -19.53 3.01
N LEU A 85 -22.78 -18.25 3.37
CA LEU A 85 -24.06 -17.54 3.21
C LEU A 85 -24.42 -17.15 1.76
N ASP A 86 -23.58 -17.47 0.77
CA ASP A 86 -23.74 -17.02 -0.63
C ASP A 86 -24.41 -18.04 -1.58
N ASP A 87 -24.84 -19.20 -1.07
CA ASP A 87 -25.47 -20.27 -1.86
C ASP A 87 -26.99 -20.37 -1.74
N GLU A 88 -27.64 -19.55 -0.92
CA GLU A 88 -29.11 -19.56 -0.81
C GLU A 88 -29.72 -18.25 -1.34
N ALA A 89 -30.38 -18.36 -2.49
CA ALA A 89 -31.23 -17.28 -3.01
C ALA A 89 -32.33 -16.94 -1.99
N THR A 90 -32.60 -15.64 -1.77
CA THR A 90 -33.91 -14.96 -2.04
C THR A 90 -34.16 -13.71 -1.16
N THR A 91 -34.53 -12.62 -1.84
CA THR A 91 -35.36 -11.42 -1.48
C THR A 91 -34.87 -10.26 -0.57
N PRO A 92 -35.02 -9.00 -1.05
CA PRO A 92 -34.91 -7.79 -0.22
C PRO A 92 -36.29 -7.34 0.29
N VAL A 93 -36.36 -6.89 1.55
CA VAL A 93 -37.52 -6.17 2.09
C VAL A 93 -37.10 -4.74 2.46
N ASN A 94 -37.68 -3.79 1.71
CA ASN A 94 -37.71 -2.37 2.00
C ASN A 94 -38.40 -2.09 3.34
N THR A 95 -37.91 -1.13 4.12
CA THR A 95 -38.80 -0.15 4.77
C THR A 95 -38.09 1.17 5.00
N ILE A 96 -38.63 2.22 4.38
CA ILE A 96 -38.33 3.63 4.57
C ILE A 96 -38.98 4.08 5.90
N SER A 97 -38.32 4.97 6.64
CA SER A 97 -38.98 5.78 7.67
C SER A 97 -38.27 7.14 7.77
N GLU A 98 -38.94 8.15 7.21
CA GLU A 98 -38.65 9.57 7.31
C GLU A 98 -38.84 10.09 8.76
N SER A 99 -38.07 11.11 9.17
CA SER A 99 -38.62 12.19 10.01
C SER A 99 -37.80 13.49 9.89
N GLU A 100 -38.44 14.45 9.23
CA GLU A 100 -38.64 15.86 9.59
C GLU A 100 -37.45 16.78 9.99
N LYS A 101 -37.22 17.74 9.09
CA LYS A 101 -36.48 18.99 9.30
C LYS A 101 -37.27 19.94 10.20
N SER A 102 -36.59 20.69 11.08
CA SER A 102 -37.09 21.98 11.57
C SER A 102 -36.07 23.09 11.32
N TYR A 103 -36.59 24.17 10.71
CA TYR A 103 -35.90 25.40 10.35
C TYR A 103 -35.76 26.33 11.57
N VAL A 104 -34.60 26.95 11.76
CA VAL A 104 -34.52 28.29 12.36
C VAL A 104 -33.48 29.14 11.60
N LYS A 105 -33.97 30.23 11.00
CA LYS A 105 -33.22 31.28 10.30
C LYS A 105 -33.25 32.54 11.19
N ARG A 106 -32.10 33.18 11.43
CA ARG A 106 -31.95 34.54 12.01
C ARG A 106 -30.56 35.07 11.61
N SER A 107 -30.38 35.82 10.52
CA SER A 107 -30.66 37.24 10.23
C SER A 107 -29.74 38.27 10.93
N VAL A 108 -28.82 38.85 10.12
CA VAL A 108 -28.41 40.27 10.01
C VAL A 108 -27.72 40.94 11.21
N MET A 109 -26.45 41.36 11.08
CA MET A 109 -26.05 42.73 10.65
C MET A 109 -24.53 42.96 10.71
N ASP A 110 -24.06 43.78 9.77
CA ASP A 110 -22.69 44.25 9.55
C ASP A 110 -21.97 44.83 10.78
N ASN A 111 -20.65 44.65 10.83
CA ASN A 111 -19.71 45.69 11.25
C ASN A 111 -18.37 45.48 10.53
N VAL A 112 -18.15 46.32 9.52
CA VAL A 112 -16.88 46.54 8.84
C VAL A 112 -15.99 47.37 9.76
N ASP A 113 -14.75 46.94 10.00
CA ASP A 113 -13.72 47.82 10.54
C ASP A 113 -12.49 47.82 9.57
N PRO A 114 -11.94 48.99 9.21
CA PRO A 114 -11.16 49.18 8.01
C PRO A 114 -9.64 49.15 8.28
N PHE A 115 -8.99 48.05 7.95
CA PHE A 115 -7.54 48.05 7.70
C PHE A 115 -7.19 47.11 6.54
N MET A 116 -7.82 47.36 5.39
CA MET A 116 -7.33 46.90 4.09
C MET A 116 -6.09 47.72 3.73
N SER A 117 -4.91 47.25 4.13
CA SER A 117 -3.70 47.50 3.34
C SER A 117 -3.51 46.30 2.43
N GLN A 118 -4.04 46.42 1.21
CA GLN A 118 -3.76 45.53 0.09
C GLN A 118 -2.24 45.39 -0.09
N LYS A 119 -1.66 44.32 0.45
CA LYS A 119 -0.59 43.62 -0.24
C LYS A 119 -1.27 42.48 -0.97
N HIS A 120 -1.32 42.53 -2.30
CA HIS A 120 -1.39 41.30 -3.08
C HIS A 120 -0.16 40.50 -2.67
N GLN A 121 -0.35 39.57 -1.73
CA GLN A 121 0.67 38.62 -1.35
C GLN A 121 0.73 37.67 -2.54
N GLU A 122 1.75 37.83 -3.37
CA GLU A 122 2.02 36.93 -4.47
C GLU A 122 2.01 35.50 -3.91
N VAL A 123 1.15 34.64 -4.44
CA VAL A 123 1.01 33.27 -3.97
C VAL A 123 2.25 32.53 -4.44
N VAL A 124 3.21 32.32 -3.55
CA VAL A 124 4.48 31.64 -3.84
C VAL A 124 4.39 30.20 -3.33
N ALA A 125 5.07 29.26 -4.00
CA ALA A 125 5.25 27.90 -3.48
C ALA A 125 5.91 27.97 -2.08
N MET A 126 5.24 27.43 -1.06
CA MET A 126 5.74 27.41 0.31
C MET A 126 5.84 25.98 0.82
N VAL A 127 6.91 25.72 1.57
CA VAL A 127 7.19 24.45 2.21
C VAL A 127 7.44 24.68 3.70
N GLY A 128 6.72 23.93 4.53
CA GLY A 128 6.88 23.89 5.98
C GLY A 128 8.01 22.96 6.42
N LEU A 129 8.56 23.24 7.60
CA LEU A 129 9.68 22.46 8.15
C LEU A 129 9.36 20.96 8.30
N ASP A 130 8.12 20.59 8.61
CA ASP A 130 7.74 19.19 8.77
C ASP A 130 7.80 18.43 7.43
N ALA A 131 7.40 19.09 6.34
CA ALA A 131 7.51 18.52 5.01
C ALA A 131 8.98 18.35 4.59
N MET A 132 9.84 19.30 4.97
CA MET A 132 11.29 19.17 4.77
C MET A 132 11.88 17.99 5.55
N LYS A 133 11.46 17.79 6.80
CA LYS A 133 11.92 16.66 7.61
C LYS A 133 11.48 15.33 7.01
N ARG A 134 10.25 15.24 6.49
CA ARG A 134 9.76 14.04 5.79
C ARG A 134 10.56 13.75 4.51
N ALA A 135 10.94 14.79 3.77
CA ALA A 135 11.74 14.65 2.56
C ALA A 135 13.15 14.09 2.79
N ASN A 136 13.68 14.13 4.01
CA ASN A 136 15.08 13.76 4.28
C ASN A 136 15.41 12.32 3.90
N SER A 137 14.54 11.35 4.21
CA SER A 137 14.82 9.94 3.87
C SER A 137 14.86 9.75 2.36
N THR A 138 13.87 10.28 1.64
CA THR A 138 13.86 10.22 0.17
C THR A 138 15.10 10.89 -0.42
N LEU A 139 15.51 12.05 0.11
CA LEU A 139 16.69 12.76 -0.37
C LEU A 139 17.99 11.98 -0.10
N GLU A 140 18.08 11.31 1.05
CA GLU A 140 19.22 10.45 1.38
C GLU A 140 19.30 9.27 0.39
N ASP A 141 18.19 8.56 0.21
CA ASP A 141 18.11 7.40 -0.70
C ASP A 141 18.40 7.82 -2.14
N PHE A 142 17.84 8.95 -2.57
CA PHE A 142 18.08 9.52 -3.89
C PHE A 142 19.55 9.88 -4.08
N SER A 143 20.17 10.51 -3.08
CA SER A 143 21.59 10.89 -3.13
C SER A 143 22.51 9.68 -3.20
N ARG A 144 22.23 8.64 -2.39
CA ARG A 144 23.03 7.40 -2.37
C ARG A 144 22.91 6.61 -3.66
N SER A 145 21.73 6.64 -4.29
CA SER A 145 21.41 5.76 -5.43
C SER A 145 21.68 6.42 -6.78
N TYR A 146 21.38 7.72 -6.94
CA TYR A 146 21.34 8.37 -8.26
C TYR A 146 22.52 9.30 -8.54
N PHE A 147 23.13 9.91 -7.53
CA PHE A 147 24.16 10.94 -7.76
C PHE A 147 25.37 10.39 -8.52
N MET A 148 25.75 9.14 -8.28
CA MET A 148 26.85 8.47 -8.97
C MET A 148 26.63 8.36 -10.48
N PHE A 149 25.37 8.24 -10.95
CA PHE A 149 25.04 8.17 -12.37
C PHE A 149 24.99 9.55 -13.04
N HIS A 150 24.76 10.61 -12.27
CA HIS A 150 24.61 11.97 -12.76
C HIS A 150 25.86 12.84 -12.59
N ARG A 151 27.01 12.22 -12.26
CA ARG A 151 28.29 12.91 -12.02
C ARG A 151 28.18 13.97 -10.91
N LEU A 152 27.30 13.74 -9.94
CA LEU A 152 27.22 14.53 -8.71
C LEU A 152 28.18 13.89 -7.70
N ASP A 153 29.48 14.13 -7.92
CA ASP A 153 30.55 13.53 -7.11
C ASP A 153 30.60 14.18 -5.72
N ILE A 154 30.73 13.35 -4.68
CA ILE A 154 30.96 13.80 -3.30
C ILE A 154 32.28 14.59 -3.16
N ASN A 155 33.24 14.32 -4.04
CA ASN A 155 34.50 15.04 -4.13
C ASN A 155 34.35 16.40 -4.85
N GLU A 156 33.22 16.64 -5.52
CA GLU A 156 32.85 17.92 -6.13
C GLU A 156 31.60 18.50 -5.45
N PRO A 157 31.69 18.91 -4.17
CA PRO A 157 30.52 19.31 -3.38
C PRO A 157 29.72 20.46 -4.02
N GLN A 158 30.37 21.30 -4.84
CA GLN A 158 29.70 22.38 -5.58
C GLN A 158 28.60 21.85 -6.52
N SER A 159 28.83 20.71 -7.17
CA SER A 159 27.85 20.08 -8.07
C SER A 159 26.63 19.59 -7.28
N ILE A 160 26.84 19.06 -6.07
CA ILE A 160 25.77 18.63 -5.16
C ILE A 160 24.97 19.84 -4.66
N PHE A 161 25.65 20.84 -4.07
CA PHE A 161 25.00 22.01 -3.49
C PHE A 161 24.33 22.92 -4.53
N ARG A 162 24.66 22.78 -5.82
CA ARG A 162 23.96 23.44 -6.90
C ARG A 162 22.51 22.96 -7.05
N TYR A 163 22.27 21.64 -6.95
CA TYR A 163 20.95 21.05 -7.20
C TYR A 163 20.19 20.69 -5.92
N LEU A 164 20.90 20.51 -4.80
CA LEU A 164 20.32 20.16 -3.51
C LEU A 164 19.16 21.09 -3.08
N PRO A 165 19.23 22.42 -3.24
CA PRO A 165 18.11 23.29 -2.86
C PRO A 165 16.84 23.00 -3.66
N VAL A 166 16.95 22.79 -4.97
CA VAL A 166 15.79 22.49 -5.83
C VAL A 166 15.24 21.10 -5.55
N LEU A 167 16.11 20.09 -5.40
CA LEU A 167 15.71 18.73 -5.07
C LEU A 167 15.00 18.68 -3.72
N SER A 168 15.60 19.29 -2.70
CA SER A 168 15.02 19.35 -1.36
C SER A 168 13.71 20.10 -1.36
N PHE A 169 13.62 21.26 -2.02
CA PHE A 169 12.38 22.01 -2.12
C PHE A 169 11.28 21.21 -2.82
N THR A 170 11.61 20.59 -3.97
CA THR A 170 10.64 19.82 -4.77
C THR A 170 10.07 18.66 -3.97
N GLU A 171 10.92 17.82 -3.39
CA GLU A 171 10.48 16.66 -2.60
C GLU A 171 9.64 17.10 -1.39
N SER A 172 10.10 18.14 -0.69
CA SER A 172 9.36 18.68 0.45
C SER A 172 8.02 19.29 0.04
N TYR A 173 7.94 19.91 -1.14
CA TYR A 173 6.69 20.43 -1.68
C TYR A 173 5.70 19.30 -1.97
N ILE A 174 6.16 18.19 -2.56
CA ILE A 174 5.32 17.01 -2.78
C ILE A 174 4.76 16.47 -1.46
N TYR A 175 5.60 16.29 -0.43
CA TYR A 175 5.12 15.87 0.90
C TYR A 175 4.14 16.85 1.54
N GLN A 176 4.35 18.16 1.36
CA GLN A 176 3.42 19.18 1.83
C GLN A 176 2.05 19.02 1.16
N MET A 177 2.04 18.81 -0.16
CA MET A 177 0.83 18.67 -0.97
C MET A 177 0.10 17.37 -0.66
N ASP A 178 0.84 16.29 -0.46
CA ASP A 178 0.32 14.99 -0.06
C ASP A 178 -0.44 15.08 1.28
N ALA A 179 0.16 15.73 2.28
CA ALA A 179 -0.50 15.98 3.56
C ALA A 179 -1.75 16.88 3.46
N LEU A 180 -1.81 17.78 2.46
CA LEU A 180 -3.03 18.56 2.18
C LEU A 180 -4.10 17.70 1.50
N ASN A 181 -3.69 16.81 0.58
CA ASN A 181 -4.59 15.87 -0.09
C ASN A 181 -5.30 14.96 0.94
N GLU A 182 -4.53 14.35 1.86
CA GLU A 182 -5.05 13.52 2.96
C GLU A 182 -6.05 14.28 3.84
N LYS A 183 -5.75 15.56 4.16
CA LYS A 183 -6.64 16.41 4.96
C LYS A 183 -7.98 16.65 4.25
N ILE A 184 -7.97 16.96 2.96
CA ILE A 184 -9.19 17.16 2.17
C ILE A 184 -10.06 15.89 2.18
N VAL A 185 -9.45 14.72 2.00
CA VAL A 185 -10.15 13.42 2.09
C VAL A 185 -10.80 13.25 3.45
N SER A 186 -10.07 13.53 4.53
CA SER A 186 -10.55 13.36 5.90
C SER A 186 -11.67 14.35 6.28
N GLU A 187 -11.62 15.59 5.78
CA GLU A 187 -12.62 16.64 6.01
C GLU A 187 -13.96 16.29 5.36
N SER A 188 -13.91 15.87 4.10
CA SER A 188 -15.12 15.52 3.34
C SER A 188 -15.78 14.25 3.90
N ALA A 189 -15.03 13.36 4.56
CA ALA A 189 -15.61 12.24 5.33
C ALA A 189 -16.30 12.65 6.65
N ARG A 190 -15.88 13.76 7.30
CA ARG A 190 -16.39 14.18 8.62
C ARG A 190 -17.44 15.29 8.59
N GLY A 191 -17.76 15.85 7.42
CA GLY A 191 -18.81 16.86 7.25
C GLY A 191 -18.63 18.14 8.07
N SER A 192 -17.42 18.40 8.60
CA SER A 192 -17.16 19.52 9.51
C SER A 192 -16.25 20.57 8.87
N GLN A 193 -16.73 21.81 8.86
CA GLN A 193 -15.93 23.01 8.59
C GLN A 193 -15.05 23.30 9.79
N VAL A 194 -13.80 22.82 9.78
CA VAL A 194 -12.80 23.24 10.76
C VAL A 194 -12.06 24.46 10.23
N ILE A 195 -11.92 25.48 11.09
CA ILE A 195 -11.22 26.73 10.81
C ILE A 195 -9.72 26.44 10.75
N TYR A 196 -9.12 26.56 9.56
CA TYR A 196 -7.69 26.34 9.37
C TYR A 196 -6.90 27.60 9.74
N SER A 197 -6.29 27.54 10.92
CA SER A 197 -5.16 28.37 11.31
C SER A 197 -4.08 27.43 11.84
N SER A 198 -3.27 26.83 10.97
CA SER A 198 -2.09 26.11 11.46
C SER A 198 -0.87 26.08 10.55
N HIS A 199 -0.99 26.14 9.21
CA HIS A 199 0.19 25.92 8.35
C HIS A 199 0.48 27.00 7.30
N GLY A 200 0.01 28.23 7.47
CA GLY A 200 0.42 29.35 6.61
C GLY A 200 -0.21 29.37 5.22
N TRP A 201 -1.08 28.42 4.88
CA TRP A 201 -1.87 28.44 3.66
C TRP A 201 -3.17 29.20 3.91
N ASN A 202 -3.34 30.32 3.19
CA ASN A 202 -4.57 31.09 3.21
C ASN A 202 -5.66 30.39 2.36
N ALA A 203 -6.91 30.88 2.44
CA ALA A 203 -8.01 30.32 1.67
C ALA A 203 -7.74 30.31 0.15
N GLU A 204 -6.98 31.29 -0.36
CA GLU A 204 -6.60 31.39 -1.78
C GLU A 204 -5.67 30.25 -2.19
N SER A 205 -4.72 29.86 -1.34
CA SER A 205 -3.78 28.78 -1.63
C SER A 205 -4.45 27.41 -1.63
N ARG A 206 -5.53 27.23 -0.84
CA ARG A 206 -6.38 26.03 -0.90
C ARG A 206 -7.16 25.95 -2.21
N VAL A 207 -7.79 27.05 -2.63
CA VAL A 207 -8.51 27.08 -3.93
C VAL A 207 -7.54 26.75 -5.05
N LEU A 208 -6.33 27.32 -5.00
CA LEU A 208 -5.29 27.02 -5.98
C LEU A 208 -4.94 25.52 -5.98
N PHE A 209 -4.74 24.92 -4.81
CA PHE A 209 -4.45 23.49 -4.67
C PHE A 209 -5.56 22.60 -5.22
N GLU A 210 -6.82 22.91 -4.94
CA GLU A 210 -7.96 22.13 -5.42
C GLU A 210 -8.13 22.22 -6.95
N THR A 211 -7.68 23.32 -7.57
CA THR A 211 -7.76 23.50 -9.03
C THR A 211 -6.53 23.01 -9.79
N ASP A 212 -5.34 23.24 -9.25
CA ASP A 212 -4.05 23.03 -9.91
C ASP A 212 -2.94 22.96 -8.84
N PRO A 213 -2.75 21.79 -8.21
CA PRO A 213 -1.88 21.63 -7.04
C PRO A 213 -0.40 21.80 -7.34
N LEU A 214 0.02 21.55 -8.58
CA LEU A 214 1.43 21.58 -8.98
C LEU A 214 1.82 22.86 -9.73
N LYS A 215 0.86 23.75 -10.02
CA LYS A 215 1.13 25.04 -10.68
C LYS A 215 2.30 25.81 -10.10
N LEU A 216 2.29 26.03 -8.78
CA LEU A 216 3.29 26.87 -8.12
C LEU A 216 4.68 26.26 -8.20
N LEU A 217 4.77 24.93 -8.16
CA LEU A 217 6.01 24.20 -8.37
C LEU A 217 6.44 24.29 -9.85
N GLY A 218 5.50 24.17 -10.78
CA GLY A 218 5.72 24.39 -12.21
C GLY A 218 6.27 25.77 -12.53
N ASP A 219 5.63 26.83 -12.04
CA ASP A 219 6.05 28.22 -12.21
C ASP A 219 7.44 28.46 -11.58
N LEU A 220 7.78 27.78 -10.48
CA LEU A 220 9.10 27.84 -9.88
C LEU A 220 10.15 27.14 -10.76
N LEU A 221 9.89 25.91 -11.20
CA LEU A 221 10.81 25.18 -12.08
C LEU A 221 10.98 25.87 -13.44
N GLU A 222 9.95 26.52 -13.96
CA GLU A 222 10.03 27.29 -15.21
C GLU A 222 10.95 28.49 -15.06
N ARG A 223 10.81 29.25 -13.96
CA ARG A 223 11.69 30.40 -13.66
C ARG A 223 13.15 29.99 -13.48
N GLU A 224 13.40 28.81 -12.91
CA GLU A 224 14.74 28.24 -12.77
C GLU A 224 15.27 27.60 -14.07
N GLY A 225 14.47 27.56 -15.15
CA GLY A 225 14.84 26.93 -16.42
C GLY A 225 14.93 25.40 -16.36
N LEU A 226 14.26 24.79 -15.37
CA LEU A 226 14.29 23.35 -15.09
C LEU A 226 13.01 22.63 -15.55
N LEU A 227 11.94 23.36 -15.88
CA LEU A 227 10.70 22.74 -16.34
C LEU A 227 10.89 22.10 -17.72
N THR A 228 10.75 20.78 -17.79
CA THR A 228 10.82 20.01 -19.04
C THR A 228 9.46 19.41 -19.39
N LEU A 229 9.28 18.99 -20.65
CA LEU A 229 8.08 18.27 -21.08
C LEU A 229 7.87 16.98 -20.25
N ARG A 230 8.95 16.30 -19.86
CA ARG A 230 8.87 15.12 -19.02
C ARG A 230 8.32 15.46 -17.64
N ILE A 231 8.82 16.52 -16.99
CA ILE A 231 8.32 16.97 -15.68
C ILE A 231 6.85 17.37 -15.77
N GLN A 232 6.44 18.07 -16.84
CA GLN A 232 5.03 18.41 -17.06
C GLN A 232 4.13 17.18 -17.20
N GLN A 233 4.64 16.09 -17.79
CA GLN A 233 3.91 14.82 -17.86
C GLN A 233 3.82 14.16 -16.47
N GLU A 234 4.90 14.16 -15.69
CA GLU A 234 4.87 13.64 -14.31
C GLU A 234 3.88 14.42 -13.43
N PHE A 235 3.77 15.74 -13.61
CA PHE A 235 2.79 16.54 -12.88
C PHE A 235 1.35 16.14 -13.20
N LYS A 236 1.03 15.92 -14.48
CA LYS A 236 -0.29 15.42 -14.89
C LYS A 236 -0.58 14.06 -14.29
N SER A 237 0.39 13.14 -14.34
CA SER A 237 0.26 11.82 -13.71
C SER A 237 0.01 11.92 -12.21
N GLY A 238 0.71 12.83 -11.51
CA GLY A 238 0.52 13.07 -10.07
C GLY A 238 -0.87 13.65 -9.74
N GLU A 239 -1.37 14.56 -10.56
CA GLU A 239 -2.74 15.10 -10.42
C GLU A 239 -3.81 14.03 -10.61
N GLU A 240 -3.65 13.19 -11.64
CA GLU A 240 -4.52 12.04 -11.90
C GLU A 240 -4.48 11.04 -10.74
N TYR A 241 -3.28 10.77 -10.20
CA TYR A 241 -3.10 9.92 -9.03
C TYR A 241 -3.84 10.46 -7.80
N TRP A 242 -3.63 11.71 -7.42
CA TRP A 242 -4.33 12.30 -6.26
C TRP A 242 -5.85 12.37 -6.48
N ALA A 243 -6.31 12.60 -7.71
CA ALA A 243 -7.74 12.57 -8.03
C ALA A 243 -8.33 11.17 -7.82
N LEU A 244 -7.63 10.13 -8.27
CA LEU A 244 -8.01 8.74 -8.05
C LEU A 244 -8.00 8.38 -6.57
N GLU A 245 -6.95 8.76 -5.84
CA GLU A 245 -6.84 8.54 -4.40
C GLU A 245 -8.03 9.16 -3.64
N ARG A 246 -8.34 10.44 -3.91
CA ARG A 246 -9.51 11.10 -3.31
C ARG A 246 -10.81 10.34 -3.61
N LYS A 247 -10.99 9.89 -4.85
CA LYS A 247 -12.17 9.13 -5.28
C LYS A 247 -12.29 7.80 -4.51
N LEU A 248 -11.21 7.03 -4.44
CA LEU A 248 -11.16 5.74 -3.76
C LEU A 248 -11.38 5.90 -2.25
N CYS A 249 -10.67 6.83 -1.61
CA CYS A 249 -10.84 7.09 -0.19
C CYS A 249 -12.24 7.59 0.17
N HIS A 250 -12.88 8.38 -0.69
CA HIS A 250 -14.29 8.76 -0.52
C HIS A 250 -15.25 7.59 -0.64
N ALA A 251 -15.05 6.71 -1.62
CA ALA A 251 -15.86 5.51 -1.76
C ALA A 251 -15.72 4.60 -0.53
N LEU A 252 -14.49 4.38 -0.06
CA LEU A 252 -14.17 3.62 1.15
C LEU A 252 -14.84 4.23 2.39
N SER A 253 -14.67 5.53 2.61
CA SER A 253 -15.22 6.24 3.78
C SER A 253 -16.75 6.15 3.84
N ASN A 254 -17.41 6.19 2.68
CA ASN A 254 -18.87 6.12 2.58
C ASN A 254 -19.41 4.68 2.49
N LYS A 255 -18.54 3.66 2.55
CA LYS A 255 -18.88 2.25 2.30
C LYS A 255 -19.61 2.03 0.97
N ASN A 256 -19.36 2.90 0.00
CA ASN A 256 -19.92 2.75 -1.33
C ASN A 256 -19.21 1.59 -2.02
N LYS A 257 -19.95 0.83 -2.82
CA LYS A 257 -19.37 -0.21 -3.67
C LYS A 257 -18.41 0.49 -4.65
N ILE A 258 -17.12 0.17 -4.56
CA ILE A 258 -16.11 0.68 -5.49
C ILE A 258 -16.40 0.06 -6.85
N CYS A 259 -16.73 0.89 -7.84
CA CYS A 259 -16.99 0.44 -9.20
C CYS A 259 -15.67 0.00 -9.87
N LEU A 260 -15.69 -1.17 -10.49
CA LEU A 260 -14.54 -1.84 -11.09
C LEU A 260 -13.91 -1.09 -12.26
N GLU A 261 -14.60 -0.12 -12.84
CA GLU A 261 -13.98 0.73 -13.85
C GLU A 261 -12.83 1.59 -13.30
N ASP A 262 -12.70 1.74 -11.97
CA ASP A 262 -11.66 2.52 -11.29
C ASP A 262 -10.44 1.71 -10.82
N VAL A 263 -10.54 0.38 -10.83
CA VAL A 263 -9.48 -0.53 -10.38
C VAL A 263 -9.42 -1.67 -11.39
N ASN A 264 -8.33 -1.74 -12.16
CA ASN A 264 -8.16 -2.82 -13.11
C ASN A 264 -8.00 -4.16 -12.35
N GLU A 265 -9.07 -4.94 -12.36
CA GLU A 265 -9.18 -6.26 -11.71
C GLU A 265 -7.99 -7.16 -12.03
N LEU A 266 -7.63 -7.20 -13.32
CA LEU A 266 -6.50 -7.98 -13.81
C LEU A 266 -5.17 -7.52 -13.20
N HIS A 267 -5.00 -6.21 -12.99
CA HIS A 267 -3.80 -5.67 -12.35
C HIS A 267 -3.75 -6.06 -10.86
N MET A 268 -4.88 -6.03 -10.16
CA MET A 268 -4.92 -6.40 -8.74
C MET A 268 -4.70 -7.89 -8.51
N ASP A 269 -5.20 -8.73 -9.41
CA ASP A 269 -4.94 -10.16 -9.39
C ASP A 269 -3.48 -10.44 -9.69
N PHE A 270 -2.92 -9.77 -10.70
CA PHE A 270 -1.49 -9.86 -11.01
C PHE A 270 -0.61 -9.51 -9.81
N LEU A 271 -0.85 -8.34 -9.21
CA LEU A 271 -0.09 -7.88 -8.05
C LEU A 271 -0.22 -8.84 -6.87
N SER A 272 -1.41 -9.40 -6.63
CA SER A 272 -1.60 -10.35 -5.52
C SER A 272 -0.75 -11.62 -5.64
N VAL A 273 -0.65 -12.16 -6.86
CA VAL A 273 0.10 -13.38 -7.11
C VAL A 273 1.60 -13.07 -7.11
N SER A 274 1.99 -11.95 -7.71
CA SER A 274 3.36 -11.44 -7.66
C SER A 274 3.85 -11.26 -6.23
N GLU A 275 3.04 -10.62 -5.39
CA GLU A 275 3.38 -10.33 -3.99
C GLU A 275 3.52 -11.61 -3.18
N PHE A 276 2.59 -12.55 -3.31
CA PHE A 276 2.70 -13.87 -2.68
C PHE A 276 4.02 -14.58 -3.03
N LEU A 277 4.42 -14.55 -4.31
CA LEU A 277 5.68 -15.16 -4.73
C LEU A 277 6.89 -14.43 -4.13
N VAL A 278 6.87 -13.10 -4.02
CA VAL A 278 7.96 -12.35 -3.39
C VAL A 278 8.07 -12.69 -1.90
N GLU A 279 6.98 -12.68 -1.16
CA GLU A 279 6.97 -13.00 0.28
C GLU A 279 7.47 -14.42 0.56
N VAL A 280 7.07 -15.41 -0.26
CA VAL A 280 7.58 -16.78 -0.12
C VAL A 280 9.08 -16.84 -0.46
N ALA A 281 9.55 -16.05 -1.41
CA ALA A 281 10.98 -16.01 -1.74
C ALA A 281 11.82 -15.42 -0.61
N ASP A 282 11.35 -14.34 0.00
CA ASP A 282 12.01 -13.69 1.13
C ASP A 282 12.02 -14.63 2.35
N ASP A 283 10.89 -15.24 2.71
CA ASP A 283 10.83 -16.25 3.79
C ASP A 283 11.78 -17.43 3.53
N LEU A 284 11.88 -17.93 2.30
CA LEU A 284 12.81 -19.04 2.01
C LEU A 284 14.28 -18.62 2.09
N PHE A 285 14.57 -17.34 1.80
CA PHE A 285 15.91 -16.78 1.93
C PHE A 285 16.30 -16.59 3.41
N ASP A 286 15.37 -16.10 4.23
CA ASP A 286 15.60 -15.78 5.65
C ASP A 286 15.30 -16.96 6.60
N TYR A 287 14.94 -18.13 6.08
CA TYR A 287 14.48 -19.29 6.86
C TYR A 287 15.34 -19.64 8.09
N GLU A 288 16.67 -19.68 7.93
CA GLU A 288 17.56 -20.03 9.04
C GLU A 288 17.55 -18.95 10.13
N ASP A 289 17.59 -17.68 9.74
CA ASP A 289 17.54 -16.53 10.64
C ASP A 289 16.19 -16.44 11.35
N ASP A 290 15.08 -16.69 10.63
CA ASP A 290 13.74 -16.76 11.22
C ASP A 290 13.59 -17.88 12.25
N VAL A 291 14.18 -19.04 12.00
CA VAL A 291 14.19 -20.15 12.97
C VAL A 291 15.01 -19.77 14.21
N LEU A 292 16.14 -19.05 14.03
CA LEU A 292 16.98 -18.57 15.14
C LEU A 292 16.25 -17.56 16.03
N GLU A 293 15.61 -16.58 15.39
CA GLU A 293 14.88 -15.49 16.05
C GLU A 293 13.48 -15.93 16.54
N ASN A 294 13.04 -17.11 16.12
CA ASN A 294 11.70 -17.63 16.36
C ASN A 294 10.59 -16.76 15.72
N ASN A 295 10.87 -16.22 14.52
CA ASN A 295 9.95 -15.42 13.71
C ASN A 295 9.10 -16.29 12.77
N PHE A 296 7.90 -15.83 12.45
CA PHE A 296 7.04 -16.53 11.49
C PHE A 296 7.78 -16.73 10.16
N ASN A 297 7.60 -17.90 9.56
CA ASN A 297 8.14 -18.23 8.25
C ASN A 297 7.23 -19.27 7.57
N VAL A 298 6.95 -19.09 6.27
CA VAL A 298 6.06 -19.95 5.49
C VAL A 298 6.51 -21.41 5.50
N LEU A 299 7.82 -21.71 5.40
CA LEU A 299 8.27 -23.11 5.45
C LEU A 299 8.05 -23.73 6.84
N ARG A 300 8.28 -22.98 7.93
CA ARG A 300 7.97 -23.44 9.30
C ARG A 300 6.49 -23.78 9.45
N MET A 301 5.62 -22.93 8.91
CA MET A 301 4.18 -23.17 8.89
C MET A 301 3.84 -24.46 8.11
N PHE A 302 4.41 -24.66 6.92
CA PHE A 302 4.17 -25.87 6.13
C PHE A 302 4.68 -27.13 6.86
N VAL A 303 5.78 -27.03 7.60
CA VAL A 303 6.28 -28.11 8.47
C VAL A 303 5.28 -28.42 9.58
N GLY A 304 4.70 -27.39 10.20
CA GLY A 304 3.61 -27.57 11.16
C GLY A 304 2.41 -28.29 10.54
N ILE A 305 1.96 -27.87 9.36
CA ILE A 305 0.74 -28.40 8.73
C ILE A 305 0.93 -29.81 8.14
N PHE A 306 2.02 -30.03 7.41
CA PHE A 306 2.22 -31.23 6.59
C PHE A 306 3.30 -32.18 7.13
N GLY A 307 4.02 -31.77 8.18
CA GLY A 307 5.19 -32.48 8.70
C GLY A 307 6.46 -32.22 7.90
N SER A 308 7.62 -32.41 8.53
CA SER A 308 8.93 -32.09 7.98
C SER A 308 9.26 -32.81 6.66
N SER A 309 8.71 -34.00 6.43
CA SER A 309 8.95 -34.77 5.21
C SER A 309 8.14 -34.30 4.00
N ASN A 310 6.92 -33.79 4.21
CA ASN A 310 6.02 -33.42 3.11
C ASN A 310 5.98 -31.91 2.86
N ALA A 311 6.35 -31.10 3.85
CA ALA A 311 6.31 -29.65 3.77
C ALA A 311 7.04 -29.05 2.54
N PRO A 312 8.29 -29.47 2.20
CA PRO A 312 8.95 -28.93 1.02
C PRO A 312 8.20 -29.25 -0.28
N THR A 313 7.60 -30.44 -0.38
CA THR A 313 6.85 -30.87 -1.57
C THR A 313 5.52 -30.11 -1.69
N GLU A 314 4.79 -29.93 -0.59
CA GLU A 314 3.54 -29.17 -0.61
C GLU A 314 3.78 -27.67 -0.87
N LEU A 315 4.86 -27.10 -0.31
CA LEU A 315 5.23 -25.70 -0.59
C LEU A 315 5.64 -25.53 -2.05
N ALA A 316 6.48 -26.42 -2.60
CA ALA A 316 6.85 -26.40 -4.01
C ALA A 316 5.62 -26.46 -4.92
N LYS A 317 4.64 -27.31 -4.60
CA LYS A 317 3.38 -27.40 -5.35
C LYS A 317 2.61 -26.08 -5.34
N ARG A 318 2.51 -25.40 -4.18
CA ARG A 318 1.82 -24.10 -4.09
C ARG A 318 2.55 -22.99 -4.84
N ILE A 319 3.89 -22.99 -4.79
CA ILE A 319 4.71 -22.08 -5.58
C ILE A 319 4.42 -22.29 -7.08
N SER A 320 4.45 -23.54 -7.56
CA SER A 320 4.17 -23.83 -8.97
C SER A 320 2.76 -23.41 -9.41
N GLU A 321 1.73 -23.66 -8.59
CA GLU A 321 0.35 -23.20 -8.84
C GLU A 321 0.26 -21.66 -8.93
N ALA A 322 1.02 -20.95 -8.09
CA ALA A 322 1.09 -19.50 -8.11
C ALA A 322 1.88 -18.96 -9.32
N GLU A 323 2.99 -19.61 -9.71
CA GLU A 323 3.76 -19.27 -10.92
C GLU A 323 2.93 -19.44 -12.19
N GLU A 324 2.18 -20.55 -12.32
CA GLU A 324 1.29 -20.77 -13.45
C GLU A 324 0.23 -19.67 -13.57
N LYS A 325 -0.39 -19.31 -12.44
CA LYS A 325 -1.37 -18.21 -12.37
C LYS A 325 -0.73 -16.86 -12.69
N TYR A 326 0.48 -16.61 -12.19
CA TYR A 326 1.24 -15.40 -12.49
C TYR A 326 1.48 -15.26 -14.00
N GLU A 327 1.94 -16.33 -14.64
CA GLU A 327 2.21 -16.37 -16.08
C GLU A 327 0.94 -16.22 -16.93
N GLU A 328 -0.17 -16.82 -16.52
CA GLU A 328 -1.46 -16.68 -17.20
C GLU A 328 -1.97 -15.23 -17.16
N ILE A 329 -1.92 -14.60 -15.99
CA ILE A 329 -2.36 -13.21 -15.81
C ILE A 329 -1.40 -12.26 -16.53
N MET A 330 -0.08 -12.47 -16.43
CA MET A 330 0.94 -11.67 -17.10
C MET A 330 0.71 -11.58 -18.61
N LYS A 331 0.32 -12.70 -19.25
CA LYS A 331 0.00 -12.74 -20.70
C LYS A 331 -1.27 -11.96 -21.05
N SER A 332 -2.16 -11.80 -20.08
CA SER A 332 -3.43 -11.10 -20.25
C SER A 332 -3.32 -9.61 -20.00
N LEU A 333 -2.25 -9.15 -19.33
CA LEU A 333 -1.98 -7.73 -19.06
C LEU A 333 -1.77 -6.94 -20.36
N ASP A 334 -1.94 -5.61 -20.26
CA ASP A 334 -1.49 -4.71 -21.31
C ASP A 334 -0.02 -5.00 -21.67
N PRO A 335 0.32 -5.20 -22.97
CA PRO A 335 1.67 -5.60 -23.37
C PRO A 335 2.77 -4.62 -22.97
N HIS A 336 2.46 -3.33 -22.91
CA HIS A 336 3.41 -2.31 -22.49
C HIS A 336 3.64 -2.36 -20.97
N LEU A 337 2.56 -2.57 -20.19
CA LEU A 337 2.67 -2.78 -18.74
C LEU A 337 3.45 -4.06 -18.40
N SER A 338 3.14 -5.18 -19.05
CA SER A 338 3.85 -6.45 -18.88
C SER A 338 5.35 -6.30 -19.17
N SER A 339 5.70 -5.66 -20.29
CA SER A 339 7.11 -5.42 -20.65
C SER A 339 7.84 -4.52 -19.66
N ASN A 340 7.18 -3.47 -19.15
CA ASN A 340 7.78 -2.59 -18.16
C ASN A 340 8.00 -3.29 -16.81
N TYR A 341 7.03 -4.10 -16.39
CA TYR A 341 7.14 -4.86 -15.15
C TYR A 341 8.30 -5.87 -15.24
N GLN A 342 8.39 -6.65 -16.32
CA GLN A 342 9.50 -7.58 -16.55
C GLN A 342 10.86 -6.88 -16.52
N ARG A 343 10.97 -5.70 -17.17
CA ARG A 343 12.20 -4.89 -17.13
C ARG A 343 12.57 -4.50 -15.70
N ARG A 344 11.60 -4.08 -14.89
CA ARG A 344 11.83 -3.73 -13.48
C ARG A 344 12.32 -4.93 -12.66
N CYS A 345 11.75 -6.12 -12.86
CA CYS A 345 12.21 -7.35 -12.21
C CYS A 345 13.66 -7.69 -12.57
N GLU A 346 14.05 -7.53 -13.84
CA GLU A 346 15.43 -7.72 -14.29
C GLU A 346 16.40 -6.70 -13.66
N GLU A 347 15.98 -5.44 -13.54
CA GLU A 347 16.76 -4.38 -12.88
C GLU A 347 16.96 -4.69 -11.40
N ALA A 348 15.89 -5.04 -10.68
CA ALA A 348 15.95 -5.42 -9.26
C ALA A 348 16.89 -6.63 -9.03
N THR A 349 16.82 -7.63 -9.90
CA THR A 349 17.69 -8.81 -9.83
C THR A 349 19.17 -8.44 -10.01
N LYS A 350 19.47 -7.49 -10.91
CA LYS A 350 20.84 -6.99 -11.14
C LYS A 350 21.34 -6.14 -9.97
N GLU A 351 20.48 -5.31 -9.40
CA GLU A 351 20.76 -4.51 -8.19
C GLU A 351 21.13 -5.42 -7.00
N GLY A 352 20.46 -6.58 -6.89
CA GLY A 352 20.78 -7.65 -5.92
C GLY A 352 22.03 -8.49 -6.24
N GLY A 353 22.80 -8.15 -7.28
CA GLY A 353 24.10 -8.79 -7.58
C GLY A 353 24.05 -10.11 -8.35
N LYS A 354 22.87 -10.59 -8.79
CA LYS A 354 22.75 -11.78 -9.65
C LYS A 354 22.90 -11.41 -11.13
N ILE A 355 23.93 -11.94 -11.79
CA ILE A 355 24.31 -11.60 -13.18
C ILE A 355 23.66 -12.57 -14.21
N SER A 356 23.12 -13.71 -13.76
CA SER A 356 22.42 -14.66 -14.61
C SER A 356 21.47 -15.56 -13.81
N GLY A 357 20.27 -15.79 -14.35
CA GLY A 357 19.20 -16.60 -13.77
C GLY A 357 17.91 -16.48 -14.57
N HIS A 358 16.93 -17.34 -14.29
CA HIS A 358 15.58 -17.19 -14.83
C HIS A 358 14.99 -15.82 -14.40
N SER A 359 14.09 -15.24 -15.19
CA SER A 359 13.54 -13.89 -14.93
C SER A 359 12.76 -13.78 -13.61
N LEU A 360 12.37 -14.91 -13.02
CA LEU A 360 11.71 -15.03 -11.72
C LEU A 360 12.65 -15.55 -10.61
N GLY A 361 13.94 -15.72 -10.90
CA GLY A 361 14.89 -16.38 -10.00
C GLY A 361 14.79 -17.91 -10.03
N THR A 362 15.53 -18.56 -9.13
CA THR A 362 15.50 -20.01 -8.93
C THR A 362 15.07 -20.27 -7.50
N TRP A 363 14.02 -21.04 -7.30
CA TRP A 363 13.57 -21.46 -5.97
C TRP A 363 14.59 -22.38 -5.33
N ASN A 364 15.00 -22.04 -4.12
CA ASN A 364 15.78 -22.91 -3.25
C ASN A 364 15.00 -23.09 -1.95
N ILE A 365 14.32 -24.23 -1.81
CA ILE A 365 13.66 -24.55 -0.54
C ILE A 365 14.73 -25.15 0.37
N PRO A 366 15.08 -24.48 1.48
CA PRO A 366 16.14 -24.93 2.36
C PRO A 366 15.78 -26.26 3.05
N ALA A 367 16.80 -26.94 3.56
CA ALA A 367 16.60 -28.16 4.31
C ALA A 367 15.83 -27.85 5.61
N VAL A 368 14.75 -28.60 5.85
CA VAL A 368 13.91 -28.39 7.03
C VAL A 368 14.71 -28.64 8.31
N ILE A 369 14.72 -27.64 9.19
CA ILE A 369 15.23 -27.76 10.56
C ILE A 369 14.17 -28.48 11.38
N SER A 370 14.37 -29.78 11.60
CA SER A 370 13.36 -30.64 12.25
C SER A 370 13.31 -30.47 13.78
N ASP A 371 14.41 -30.01 14.39
CA ASP A 371 14.50 -29.71 15.82
C ASP A 371 15.03 -28.29 15.98
N GLU A 372 14.10 -27.33 15.98
CA GLU A 372 14.43 -25.91 16.06
C GLU A 372 14.97 -25.51 17.43
N GLU A 373 14.56 -26.19 18.51
CA GLU A 373 15.07 -25.91 19.85
C GLU A 373 16.55 -26.27 19.95
N ALA A 374 16.93 -27.45 19.44
CA ALA A 374 18.33 -27.86 19.36
C ALA A 374 19.13 -26.94 18.43
N TYR A 375 18.56 -26.55 17.29
CA TYR A 375 19.19 -25.63 16.35
C TYR A 375 19.48 -24.25 16.98
N ARG A 376 18.50 -23.65 17.66
CA ARG A 376 18.67 -22.40 18.41
C ARG A 376 19.69 -22.54 19.54
N ALA A 377 19.68 -23.66 20.27
CA ALA A 377 20.62 -23.89 21.36
C ALA A 377 22.07 -24.07 20.89
N ALA A 378 22.29 -24.57 19.67
CA ALA A 378 23.62 -24.75 19.09
C ALA A 378 24.26 -23.45 18.58
N GLN A 379 23.45 -22.40 18.39
CA GLN A 379 23.86 -21.11 17.81
C GLN A 379 23.96 -19.98 18.87
N ARG A 380 23.66 -20.29 20.14
CA ARG A 380 23.92 -19.44 21.33
C ARG A 380 25.24 -19.80 21.98
#